data_AF-A0A9D9S0T2-F1
#
_entry.id   AF-A0A9D9S0T2-F1
#
_cell.length_a   1.000
_cell.length_b   1.000
_cell.length_c   1.000
_cell.angle_alpha   90.00
_cell.angle_beta   90.00
_cell.angle_gamma   90.00
#
_symmetry.space_group_name_H-M   'P 1'
#
loop_
_entity.id
_entity.type
_entity.pdbx_description
1 polymer ?
#
loop_
_entity_poly.entity_id
_entity_poly.type
_entity_poly.pdbx_seq_one_letter_code
_entity_poly.pdbx_strand_id
1 'polypeptide(L)'
;MSSVGEDAVGRIHRDHGRMMEMIDRIRAECGQRNTIQHCNDCHAPHRAVCQGNIDLLIRAFIEATMKHSLIESMFMEDRVPAAHRIAHNHAHMAISQQLKAIRVVLSEDGNYVQAIDGIDEIQETLLSHFRDFDQPLERYLNEAALMPQSG
;
A
#
# COMPACT_ATOMS: atom_id res chain seq x y z
N MET A 1 8.35 24.39 16.30
CA MET A 1 7.29 23.43 16.66
C MET A 1 6.55 23.16 15.37
N SER A 2 6.70 21.98 14.77
CA SER A 2 6.02 21.64 13.53
C SER A 2 4.51 21.62 13.76
N SER A 3 3.76 22.15 12.82
CA SER A 3 2.29 22.08 12.90
C SER A 3 1.81 20.63 12.77
N VAL A 4 0.61 20.34 13.28
CA VAL A 4 0.01 19.00 13.20
C VAL A 4 -0.15 18.54 11.73
N GLY A 5 -0.33 19.46 10.78
CA GLY A 5 -0.39 19.13 9.34
C GLY A 5 0.96 18.81 8.71
N GLU A 6 2.04 19.52 9.09
CA GLU A 6 3.39 19.20 8.62
C GLU A 6 3.86 17.81 9.08
N ASP A 7 3.46 17.39 10.29
CA ASP A 7 3.72 16.02 10.76
C ASP A 7 2.89 14.97 10.01
N ALA A 8 1.64 15.29 9.65
CA ALA A 8 0.76 14.40 8.90
C ALA A 8 1.25 14.16 7.47
N VAL A 9 1.52 15.22 6.70
CA VAL A 9 2.02 15.10 5.31
C VAL A 9 3.38 14.41 5.28
N GLY A 10 4.29 14.79 6.18
CA GLY A 10 5.59 14.14 6.27
C GLY A 10 5.48 12.65 6.59
N ARG A 11 4.47 12.23 7.36
CA ARG A 11 4.19 10.82 7.62
C ARG A 11 3.64 10.10 6.38
N ILE A 12 2.70 10.70 5.66
CA ILE A 12 2.13 10.16 4.41
C ILE A 12 3.25 9.83 3.43
N HIS A 13 4.15 10.78 3.16
CA HIS A 13 5.27 10.57 2.23
C HIS A 13 6.21 9.44 2.66
N ARG A 14 6.51 9.34 3.96
CA ARG A 14 7.35 8.24 4.48
C ARG A 14 6.67 6.88 4.31
N ASP A 15 5.37 6.80 4.59
CA ASP A 15 4.62 5.57 4.44
C ASP A 15 4.52 5.15 2.96
N HIS A 16 4.27 6.10 2.04
CA HIS A 16 4.29 5.89 0.58
C HIS A 16 5.63 5.36 0.09
N GLY A 17 6.73 6.02 0.46
CA GLY A 17 8.08 5.59 0.09
C GLY A 17 8.36 4.17 0.57
N ARG A 18 8.04 3.88 1.83
CA ARG A 18 8.20 2.54 2.41
C ARG A 18 7.36 1.49 1.67
N MET A 19 6.12 1.80 1.30
CA MET A 19 5.26 0.89 0.55
C MET A 19 5.86 0.55 -0.81
N MET A 20 6.39 1.53 -1.54
CA MET A 20 7.06 1.29 -2.84
C MET A 20 8.34 0.45 -2.68
N GLU A 21 9.15 0.74 -1.67
CA GLU A 21 10.34 -0.09 -1.37
C GLU A 21 9.97 -1.54 -1.04
N MET A 22 8.87 -1.78 -0.32
CA MET A 22 8.38 -3.13 -0.03
C MET A 22 7.96 -3.86 -1.29
N ILE A 23 7.27 -3.19 -2.22
CA ILE A 23 6.90 -3.74 -3.53
C ILE A 23 8.15 -4.16 -4.31
N ASP A 24 9.15 -3.29 -4.41
CA ASP A 24 10.38 -3.59 -5.15
C ASP A 24 11.16 -4.76 -4.53
N ARG A 25 11.15 -4.88 -3.20
CA ARG A 25 11.75 -6.03 -2.51
C ARG A 25 11.00 -7.33 -2.82
N ILE A 26 9.67 -7.33 -2.75
CA ILE A 26 8.85 -8.51 -3.06
C ILE A 26 9.16 -9.01 -4.48
N ARG A 27 9.20 -8.08 -5.44
CA ARG A 27 9.52 -8.33 -6.85
C ARG A 27 10.89 -8.95 -7.06
N ALA A 28 11.87 -8.56 -6.25
CA ALA A 28 13.24 -9.02 -6.36
C ALA A 28 13.46 -10.42 -5.78
N GLU A 29 12.57 -10.91 -4.90
CA GLU A 29 12.73 -12.24 -4.29
C GLU A 29 12.61 -13.39 -5.31
N CYS A 30 11.86 -13.22 -6.41
CA CYS A 30 11.70 -14.25 -7.42
C CYS A 30 12.49 -13.95 -8.71
N GLY A 31 13.66 -14.56 -8.84
CA GLY A 31 14.49 -14.44 -10.06
C GLY A 31 13.99 -15.21 -11.29
N GLN A 32 12.92 -15.99 -11.16
CA GLN A 32 12.36 -16.81 -12.26
C GLN A 32 10.96 -16.35 -12.70
N ARG A 33 10.44 -15.25 -12.13
CA ARG A 33 9.05 -14.81 -12.34
C ARG A 33 8.65 -14.60 -13.81
N ASN A 34 9.61 -14.22 -14.66
CA ASN A 34 9.37 -13.99 -16.09
C ASN A 34 9.57 -15.26 -16.94
N THR A 35 9.93 -16.38 -16.31
CA THR A 35 10.29 -17.65 -16.96
C THR A 35 9.29 -18.75 -16.64
N ILE A 36 8.72 -18.74 -15.44
CA ILE A 36 7.77 -19.76 -14.97
C ILE A 36 6.43 -19.11 -14.63
N GLN A 37 5.34 -19.85 -14.84
CA GLN A 37 3.98 -19.40 -14.49
C GLN A 37 3.54 -19.90 -13.11
N HIS A 38 4.15 -20.97 -12.62
CA HIS A 38 3.86 -21.55 -11.31
C HIS A 38 5.13 -21.89 -10.56
N CYS A 39 5.15 -21.62 -9.25
CA CYS A 39 6.27 -22.02 -8.39
C CYS A 39 6.60 -23.52 -8.42
N ASN A 40 5.65 -24.39 -8.78
CA ASN A 40 5.89 -25.84 -8.85
C ASN A 40 6.85 -26.22 -9.98
N ASP A 41 6.91 -25.39 -11.02
CA ASP A 41 7.84 -25.54 -12.16
C ASP A 41 9.23 -24.98 -11.83
N CYS A 42 9.39 -24.35 -10.66
CA CYS A 42 10.68 -23.86 -10.21
C CYS A 42 11.54 -25.01 -9.68
N HIS A 43 12.65 -25.28 -10.35
CA HIS A 43 13.67 -26.25 -9.93
C HIS A 43 14.81 -25.63 -9.09
N ALA A 44 14.68 -24.36 -8.68
CA ALA A 44 15.71 -23.70 -7.89
C ALA A 44 15.85 -24.36 -6.50
N PRO A 45 17.08 -24.64 -6.03
CA PRO A 45 17.30 -25.34 -4.76
C PRO A 45 16.83 -24.54 -3.54
N HIS A 46 16.68 -23.22 -3.66
CA HIS A 46 16.23 -22.32 -2.60
C HIS A 46 14.75 -21.93 -2.70
N ARG A 47 13.93 -22.67 -3.46
CA ARG A 47 12.51 -22.37 -3.67
C ARG A 47 11.75 -22.13 -2.36
N ALA A 48 11.90 -23.01 -1.37
CA ALA A 48 11.21 -22.88 -0.09
C ALA A 48 11.60 -21.59 0.67
N VAL A 49 12.85 -21.15 0.55
CA VAL A 49 13.34 -19.90 1.16
C VAL A 49 12.70 -18.70 0.47
N CYS A 50 12.72 -18.68 -0.87
CA CYS A 50 12.08 -17.64 -1.67
C CYS A 50 10.59 -17.52 -1.34
N GLN A 51 9.86 -18.65 -1.28
CA GLN A 51 8.44 -18.69 -0.92
C GLN A 51 8.19 -18.10 0.48
N GLY A 52 9.01 -18.48 1.47
CA GLY A 52 8.89 -17.94 2.82
C GLY A 52 9.16 -16.43 2.89
N ASN A 53 10.17 -15.94 2.16
CA ASN A 53 10.48 -14.51 2.10
C ASN A 53 9.33 -13.72 1.45
N ILE A 54 8.79 -14.21 0.32
CA ILE A 54 7.68 -13.56 -0.38
C ILE A 54 6.44 -13.51 0.52
N ASP A 55 6.09 -14.62 1.20
CA ASP A 55 4.95 -14.64 2.14
C ASP A 55 5.10 -13.56 3.23
N LEU A 56 6.26 -13.52 3.87
CA LEU A 56 6.55 -12.57 4.94
C LEU A 56 6.50 -11.11 4.46
N LEU A 57 7.11 -10.83 3.31
CA LEU A 57 7.13 -9.48 2.74
C LEU A 57 5.74 -9.02 2.30
N ILE A 58 4.95 -9.89 1.65
CA ILE A 58 3.58 -9.57 1.24
C ILE A 58 2.70 -9.30 2.47
N ARG A 59 2.80 -10.12 3.52
CA ARG A 59 2.06 -9.89 4.78
C ARG A 59 2.42 -8.53 5.38
N ALA A 60 3.71 -8.21 5.47
CA ALA A 60 4.19 -6.94 6.00
C ALA A 60 3.73 -5.75 5.15
N PHE A 61 3.74 -5.88 3.82
CA PHE A 61 3.21 -4.88 2.90
C PHE A 61 1.71 -4.65 3.12
N ILE A 62 0.91 -5.71 3.15
CA ILE A 62 -0.54 -5.61 3.41
C ILE A 62 -0.81 -4.89 4.73
N GLU A 63 -0.13 -5.29 5.81
CA GLU A 63 -0.29 -4.65 7.12
C GLU A 63 0.04 -3.16 7.08
N ALA A 64 1.17 -2.79 6.48
CA ALA A 64 1.61 -1.40 6.37
C ALA A 64 0.61 -0.56 5.56
N THR A 65 0.14 -1.05 4.41
CA THR A 65 -0.82 -0.36 3.55
C THR A 65 -2.17 -0.16 4.23
N MET A 66 -2.67 -1.19 4.93
CA MET A 66 -3.92 -1.08 5.71
C MET A 66 -3.78 -0.09 6.87
N LYS A 67 -2.63 -0.11 7.57
CA LYS A 67 -2.35 0.82 8.66
C LYS A 67 -2.29 2.26 8.16
N HIS A 68 -1.63 2.48 7.03
CA HIS A 68 -1.55 3.78 6.37
C HIS A 68 -2.96 4.32 6.03
N SER A 69 -3.80 3.51 5.38
CA SER A 69 -5.18 3.87 5.03
C SER A 69 -6.01 4.29 6.26
N LEU A 70 -5.81 3.62 7.40
CA LEU A 70 -6.47 3.97 8.65
C LEU A 70 -5.97 5.32 9.19
N ILE A 71 -4.65 5.56 9.14
CA ILE A 71 -4.05 6.82 9.59
C ILE A 71 -4.55 8.00 8.75
N GLU A 72 -4.61 7.85 7.44
CA GLU A 72 -5.15 8.90 6.55
C GLU A 72 -6.62 9.17 6.83
N SER A 73 -7.41 8.12 7.10
CA SER A 73 -8.80 8.26 7.53
C SER A 73 -8.93 9.12 8.79
N MET A 74 -8.01 8.96 9.76
CA MET A 74 -7.94 9.81 10.95
C MET A 74 -7.45 11.22 10.62
N PHE A 75 -6.54 11.37 9.65
CA PHE A 75 -6.08 12.67 9.17
C PHE A 75 -7.19 13.48 8.50
N MET A 76 -8.13 12.81 7.83
CA MET A 76 -9.25 13.45 7.17
C MET A 76 -10.35 13.94 8.13
N GLU A 77 -10.42 13.40 9.34
CA GLU A 77 -11.45 13.77 10.32
C GLU A 77 -11.40 15.27 10.64
N ASP A 78 -12.54 15.94 10.42
CA ASP A 78 -12.79 17.38 10.60
C ASP A 78 -11.85 18.36 9.87
N ARG A 79 -10.98 17.85 8.99
CA ARG A 79 -9.95 18.64 8.29
C ARG A 79 -10.12 18.71 6.79
N VAL A 80 -10.98 17.88 6.20
CA VAL A 80 -11.18 17.83 4.75
C VAL A 80 -12.67 17.85 4.37
N PRO A 81 -13.02 18.29 3.15
CA PRO A 81 -14.40 18.24 2.68
C PRO A 81 -14.97 16.81 2.72
N ALA A 82 -16.23 16.69 3.17
CA ALA A 82 -16.90 15.40 3.32
C ALA A 82 -16.90 14.57 2.02
N ALA A 83 -17.07 15.22 0.87
CA ALA A 83 -17.06 14.55 -0.43
C ALA A 83 -15.71 13.88 -0.72
N HIS A 84 -14.60 14.55 -0.41
CA HIS A 84 -13.25 14.00 -0.58
C HIS A 84 -13.02 12.83 0.38
N ARG A 85 -13.35 13.00 1.67
CA ARG A 85 -13.23 11.93 2.68
C ARG A 85 -13.98 10.65 2.29
N ILE A 86 -15.22 10.78 1.82
CA ILE A 86 -16.02 9.62 1.39
C ILE A 86 -15.38 8.93 0.18
N ALA A 87 -14.97 9.69 -0.83
CA ALA A 87 -14.34 9.14 -2.03
C ALA A 87 -13.00 8.44 -1.72
N HIS A 88 -12.17 9.07 -0.88
CA HIS A 88 -10.87 8.53 -0.44
C HIS A 88 -11.05 7.22 0.34
N ASN A 89 -12.00 7.18 1.28
CA ASN A 89 -12.30 5.96 2.04
C ASN A 89 -12.82 4.82 1.16
N HIS A 90 -13.62 5.13 0.13
CA HIS A 90 -14.01 4.12 -0.86
C HIS A 90 -12.81 3.60 -1.67
N ALA A 91 -11.86 4.46 -2.03
CA ALA A 91 -10.63 4.03 -2.69
C ALA A 91 -9.78 3.12 -1.79
N HIS A 92 -9.66 3.44 -0.49
CA HIS A 92 -9.01 2.54 0.48
C HIS A 92 -9.72 1.18 0.59
N MET A 93 -11.05 1.14 0.53
CA MET A 93 -11.80 -0.12 0.52
C MET A 93 -11.49 -0.96 -0.73
N ALA A 94 -11.36 -0.33 -1.90
CA ALA A 94 -10.98 -1.03 -3.13
C ALA A 94 -9.55 -1.60 -3.05
N ILE A 95 -8.59 -0.84 -2.51
CA ILE A 95 -7.22 -1.30 -2.23
C ILE A 95 -7.25 -2.50 -1.28
N SER A 96 -8.03 -2.41 -0.20
CA SER A 96 -8.18 -3.50 0.77
C SER A 96 -8.70 -4.80 0.13
N GLN A 97 -9.63 -4.69 -0.82
CA GLN A 97 -10.14 -5.84 -1.57
C GLN A 97 -9.06 -6.46 -2.46
N GLN A 98 -8.24 -5.66 -3.14
CA GLN A 98 -7.11 -6.16 -3.92
C GLN A 98 -6.07 -6.86 -3.03
N LEU A 99 -5.68 -6.24 -1.90
CA LEU A 99 -4.77 -6.85 -0.93
C LEU A 99 -5.28 -8.20 -0.41
N LYS A 100 -6.60 -8.30 -0.20
CA LYS A 100 -7.24 -9.56 0.21
C LYS A 100 -7.15 -10.62 -0.88
N ALA A 101 -7.37 -10.27 -2.14
CA ALA A 101 -7.24 -11.20 -3.26
C ALA A 101 -5.82 -11.78 -3.36
N ILE A 102 -4.78 -10.94 -3.21
CA ILE A 102 -3.37 -11.40 -3.18
C ILE A 102 -3.16 -12.42 -2.05
N ARG A 103 -3.73 -12.17 -0.87
CA ARG A 103 -3.60 -13.09 0.28
C ARG A 103 -4.31 -14.43 0.03
N VAL A 104 -5.42 -14.43 -0.69
CA VAL A 104 -6.15 -15.67 -1.03
C VAL A 104 -5.31 -16.56 -1.94
N VAL A 105 -4.68 -15.99 -2.98
CA VAL A 105 -3.75 -16.71 -3.88
C VAL A 105 -2.62 -17.38 -3.09
N LEU A 106 -2.06 -16.68 -2.09
CA LEU A 106 -1.02 -17.26 -1.23
C LEU A 106 -1.53 -18.44 -0.38
N SER A 107 -2.77 -18.38 0.13
CA SER A 107 -3.30 -19.40 1.03
C SER A 107 -3.86 -20.65 0.34
N GLU A 108 -4.37 -20.51 -0.89
CA GLU A 108 -5.07 -21.60 -1.59
C GLU A 108 -4.16 -22.30 -2.61
N ASP A 109 -3.41 -21.54 -3.41
CA ASP A 109 -2.64 -22.09 -4.54
C ASP A 109 -1.15 -22.24 -4.25
N GLY A 110 -0.63 -21.49 -3.25
CA GLY A 110 0.81 -21.43 -2.97
C GLY A 110 1.63 -20.95 -4.17
N ASN A 111 0.99 -20.27 -5.13
CA ASN A 111 1.63 -19.75 -6.33
C ASN A 111 2.14 -18.32 -6.09
N TYR A 112 3.38 -18.24 -5.60
CA TYR A 112 4.01 -16.96 -5.25
C TYR A 112 4.37 -16.11 -6.48
N VAL A 113 4.43 -16.68 -7.69
CA VAL A 113 4.59 -15.89 -8.93
C VAL A 113 3.33 -15.06 -9.17
N GLN A 114 2.17 -15.71 -9.13
CA GLN A 114 0.88 -15.02 -9.29
C GLN A 114 0.62 -14.00 -8.17
N ALA A 115 1.09 -14.27 -6.94
CA ALA A 115 1.02 -13.30 -5.87
C ALA A 115 1.90 -12.06 -6.15
N ILE A 116 3.05 -12.22 -6.80
CA ILE A 116 3.89 -11.10 -7.26
C ILE A 116 3.20 -10.33 -8.40
N ASP A 117 2.51 -11.01 -9.32
CA ASP A 117 1.73 -10.32 -10.36
C ASP A 117 0.63 -9.43 -9.76
N GLY A 118 -0.06 -9.93 -8.72
CA GLY A 118 -1.01 -9.10 -7.97
C GLY A 118 -0.35 -7.92 -7.23
N ILE A 119 0.93 -8.04 -6.85
CA ILE A 119 1.73 -6.92 -6.31
C ILE A 119 2.04 -5.87 -7.40
N ASP A 120 2.17 -6.28 -8.67
CA ASP A 120 2.33 -5.35 -9.78
C ASP A 120 1.04 -4.55 -10.03
N GLU A 121 -0.10 -5.23 -10.08
CA GLU A 121 -1.41 -4.60 -10.28
C GLU A 121 -1.75 -3.59 -9.17
N ILE A 122 -1.47 -3.94 -7.91
CA ILE A 122 -1.75 -3.03 -6.80
C ILE A 122 -0.78 -1.85 -6.76
N GLN A 123 0.44 -1.97 -7.31
CA GLN A 123 1.32 -0.81 -7.44
C GLN A 123 0.67 0.25 -8.32
N GLU A 124 0.09 -0.14 -9.45
CA GLU A 124 -0.61 0.79 -10.35
C GLU A 124 -1.79 1.46 -9.64
N THR A 125 -2.56 0.67 -8.88
CA THR A 125 -3.67 1.17 -8.07
C THR A 125 -3.20 2.17 -7.02
N LEU A 126 -2.10 1.89 -6.30
CA LEU A 126 -1.51 2.80 -5.32
C LEU A 126 -1.00 4.08 -5.97
N LEU A 127 -0.31 3.99 -7.11
CA LEU A 127 0.17 5.18 -7.82
C LEU A 127 -0.97 6.06 -8.31
N SER A 128 -2.10 5.48 -8.73
CA SER A 128 -3.31 6.27 -9.02
C SER A 128 -3.89 6.87 -7.74
N HIS A 129 -3.97 6.09 -6.67
CA HIS A 129 -4.47 6.57 -5.38
C HIS A 129 -3.70 7.79 -4.88
N PHE A 130 -2.36 7.74 -4.94
CA PHE A 130 -1.48 8.82 -4.51
C PHE A 130 -1.75 10.11 -5.27
N ARG A 131 -1.97 10.02 -6.59
CA ARG A 131 -2.26 11.19 -7.43
C ARG A 131 -3.67 11.72 -7.22
N ASP A 132 -4.65 10.83 -7.20
CA ASP A 132 -6.06 11.21 -7.32
C ASP A 132 -6.69 11.55 -5.95
N PHE A 133 -6.11 11.05 -4.86
CA PHE A 133 -6.64 11.20 -3.50
C PHE A 133 -5.62 11.82 -2.55
N ASP A 134 -4.39 11.30 -2.45
CA ASP A 134 -3.44 11.78 -1.44
C ASP A 134 -2.88 13.17 -1.76
N GLN A 135 -2.56 13.48 -3.02
CA GLN A 135 -2.14 14.83 -3.41
C GLN A 135 -3.21 15.91 -3.09
N PRO A 136 -4.51 15.69 -3.36
CA PRO A 136 -5.56 16.55 -2.81
C PRO A 136 -5.60 16.58 -1.27
N LEU A 137 -5.47 15.44 -0.59
CA LEU A 137 -5.46 15.35 0.87
C LEU A 137 -4.36 16.24 1.47
N GLU A 138 -3.14 16.16 0.95
CA GLU A 138 -2.01 16.97 1.40
C GLU A 138 -2.31 18.47 1.36
N ARG A 139 -2.98 18.94 0.32
CA ARG A 139 -3.38 20.35 0.21
C ARG A 139 -4.35 20.73 1.33
N TYR A 140 -5.38 19.93 1.58
CA TYR A 140 -6.32 20.19 2.67
C TYR A 140 -5.65 20.17 4.05
N LEU A 141 -4.75 19.22 4.29
CA LEU A 141 -4.04 19.11 5.58
C LEU A 141 -3.12 20.30 5.83
N ASN A 142 -2.44 20.80 4.79
CA ASN A 142 -1.62 21.99 4.87
C ASN A 142 -2.47 23.25 5.10
N GLU A 143 -3.60 23.40 4.40
CA GLU A 143 -4.54 24.50 4.61
C GLU A 143 -5.12 24.50 6.03
N ALA A 144 -5.53 23.34 6.54
CA ALA A 144 -6.05 23.18 7.90
C ALA A 144 -5.01 23.51 8.98
N ALA A 145 -3.72 23.26 8.72
CA ALA A 145 -2.63 23.61 9.63
C ALA A 145 -2.33 25.11 9.70
N LEU A 146 -2.69 25.86 8.66
CA LEU A 146 -2.52 27.32 8.57
C LEU A 146 -3.70 28.08 9.18
N MET A 147 -4.85 27.44 9.40
CA MET A 147 -5.99 28.07 10.04
C MET A 147 -5.74 28.23 11.55
N PRO A 148 -5.91 29.45 12.12
CA PRO A 148 -5.81 29.63 13.57
C PRO A 148 -6.91 28.81 14.25
N GLN A 149 -6.52 27.96 15.20
CA GLN A 149 -7.47 27.27 16.07
C GLN A 149 -8.24 28.34 16.86
N SER A 150 -9.45 28.66 16.39
CA SER A 150 -10.38 29.45 17.17
C SER A 150 -10.88 28.52 18.27
N GLY A 151 -10.49 28.83 19.51
CA GLY A 151 -10.79 28.04 20.70
C GLY A 151 -12.26 27.97 21.05
#